data_AF-A0A1F0MRG3-F1
#
_entry.id   AF-A0A1F0MRG3-F1
#
_cell.length_a   1.000
_cell.length_b   1.000
_cell.length_c   1.000
_cell.angle_alpha   90.00
_cell.angle_beta   90.00
_cell.angle_gamma   90.00
#
_symmetry.space_group_name_H-M   'P 1'
#
loop_
_entity.id
_entity.type
_entity.pdbx_description
1 polymer ?
#
loop_
_entity_poly.entity_id
_entity_poly.type
_entity_poly.pdbx_seq_one_letter_code
_entity_poly.pdbx_strand_id
1 'polypeptide(L)'
;MVGQLIRELLDAERGQLLAKRQDSGTGLGPSNLTPEVSLERISTRLHGVETNILIEGLAHSERAGLCRGVVGLTSREPGGSLIVNAPSSRGGIRDTLTVILRLWPSLTEWVS
;
A
#
# COMPACT_ATOMS: atom_id res chain seq x y z
N MET A 1 -10.95 6.68 19.75
CA MET A 1 -10.39 5.32 19.61
C MET A 1 -10.45 4.83 18.16
N VAL A 2 -10.02 5.67 17.21
CA VAL A 2 -9.95 5.36 15.74
C VAL A 2 -8.69 5.99 15.11
N GLY A 3 -8.01 6.90 15.81
CA GLY A 3 -6.84 7.65 15.31
C GLY A 3 -5.48 6.96 15.47
N GLN A 4 -5.45 5.70 15.88
CA GLN A 4 -4.21 4.91 16.10
C GLN A 4 -4.05 3.79 15.05
N LEU A 5 -5.15 3.34 14.44
CA LEU A 5 -5.16 2.31 13.38
C LEU A 5 -4.53 2.77 12.05
N ILE A 6 -4.32 4.08 11.87
CA ILE A 6 -3.67 4.66 10.67
C ILE A 6 -2.13 4.70 10.81
N ARG A 7 -1.58 4.32 11.96
CA ARG A 7 -0.13 4.18 12.18
C ARG A 7 0.37 2.73 12.14
N GLU A 8 -0.51 1.74 11.99
CA GLU A 8 -0.19 0.31 12.06
C GLU A 8 -0.58 -0.45 10.77
N LEU A 9 -0.35 0.16 9.61
CA LEU A 9 0.00 -0.56 8.37
C LEU A 9 1.53 -0.44 8.17
N LEU A 10 2.25 -0.66 9.27
CA LEU A 10 3.69 -0.51 9.42
C LEU A 10 4.24 -1.82 9.99
N ASP A 11 4.28 -2.85 9.17
CA ASP A 11 5.26 -3.92 9.36
C ASP A 11 6.61 -3.47 8.79
N ALA A 12 7.11 -2.42 9.42
CA ALA A 12 8.42 -1.85 9.21
C ALA A 12 9.19 -1.89 10.54
N GLU A 13 8.98 -2.92 11.37
CA GLU A 13 9.75 -3.09 12.61
C GLU A 13 11.27 -3.32 12.36
N ARG A 14 11.74 -3.39 11.11
CA ARG A 14 13.17 -3.30 10.75
C ARG A 14 13.53 -2.40 9.55
N GLY A 15 12.60 -1.62 8.99
CA GLY A 15 12.82 -0.88 7.73
C GLY A 15 12.55 0.64 7.76
N GLN A 16 12.17 1.18 8.92
CA GLN A 16 11.49 2.47 9.06
C GLN A 16 12.43 3.70 9.12
N LEU A 17 13.25 3.93 8.09
CA LEU A 17 14.01 5.18 7.99
C LEU A 17 14.18 5.74 6.56
N LEU A 18 13.18 5.55 5.68
CA LEU A 18 13.22 6.14 4.32
C LEU A 18 12.15 7.22 4.06
N ALA A 19 11.49 7.73 5.11
CA ALA A 19 10.53 8.83 5.01
C ALA A 19 11.20 10.23 5.09
N LYS A 20 12.28 10.47 4.32
CA LYS A 20 12.76 11.84 4.07
C LYS A 20 11.90 12.44 2.94
N ARG A 21 10.94 13.27 3.36
CA ARG A 21 10.05 14.26 2.69
C ARG A 21 10.07 14.58 1.17
N GLN A 22 11.01 14.12 0.34
CA GLN A 22 11.02 14.37 -1.11
C GLN A 22 10.76 13.09 -1.94
N ASP A 23 10.93 11.90 -1.35
CA ASP A 23 10.92 10.62 -2.10
C ASP A 23 9.67 9.74 -1.86
N SER A 24 8.73 10.24 -1.05
CA SER A 24 7.59 9.48 -0.54
C SER A 24 6.31 9.82 -1.32
N GLY A 25 6.04 9.09 -2.40
CA GLY A 25 4.82 9.23 -3.17
C GLY A 25 4.63 8.15 -4.22
N THR A 26 3.39 7.94 -4.64
CA THR A 26 3.00 7.02 -5.73
C THR A 26 2.68 7.74 -7.05
N GLY A 27 2.92 9.06 -7.11
CA GLY A 27 2.64 9.88 -8.29
C GLY A 27 3.75 9.84 -9.35
N LEU A 28 3.64 10.71 -10.37
CA LEU A 28 4.55 10.74 -11.52
C LEU A 28 5.81 11.61 -11.34
N GLY A 29 5.91 12.37 -10.25
CA GLY A 29 7.09 13.19 -9.97
C GLY A 29 8.38 12.36 -9.93
N PRO A 30 9.52 12.91 -10.39
CA PRO A 30 10.76 12.14 -10.58
C PRO A 30 11.34 11.55 -9.28
N SER A 31 10.98 12.10 -8.12
CA SER A 31 11.38 11.59 -6.82
C SER A 31 10.36 10.64 -6.19
N ASN A 32 9.18 10.44 -6.78
CA ASN A 32 8.13 9.58 -6.20
C ASN A 32 8.45 8.10 -6.40
N LEU A 33 9.46 7.57 -5.71
CA LEU A 33 10.00 6.23 -5.94
C LEU A 33 9.44 5.16 -5.00
N THR A 34 8.35 5.49 -4.28
CA THR A 34 7.78 4.55 -3.29
C THR A 34 7.37 3.21 -3.90
N PRO A 35 6.72 3.15 -5.08
CA PRO A 35 6.43 1.87 -5.73
C PRO A 35 7.67 1.04 -6.05
N GLU A 36 8.71 1.67 -6.60
CA GLU A 36 9.96 1.03 -6.98
C GLU A 36 10.68 0.44 -5.76
N VAL A 37 10.83 1.23 -4.69
CA VAL A 37 11.45 0.79 -3.43
C VAL A 37 10.63 -0.31 -2.75
N SER A 38 9.30 -0.27 -2.90
CA SER A 38 8.42 -1.30 -2.34
C SER A 38 8.55 -2.61 -3.12
N LEU A 39 8.65 -2.55 -4.46
CA LEU A 39 8.84 -3.72 -5.32
C LEU A 39 10.10 -4.50 -4.98
N GLU A 40 11.20 -3.83 -4.62
CA GLU A 40 12.44 -4.49 -4.18
C GLU A 40 12.26 -5.38 -2.93
N ARG A 41 11.20 -5.15 -2.15
CA ARG A 41 10.91 -5.87 -0.90
C ARG A 41 9.76 -6.87 -1.04
N ILE A 42 9.04 -6.86 -2.16
CA ILE A 42 7.89 -7.72 -2.40
C ILE A 42 8.37 -9.01 -3.07
N SER A 43 8.17 -10.15 -2.41
CA SER A 43 8.39 -11.47 -3.02
C SER A 43 7.17 -11.95 -3.80
N THR A 44 5.96 -11.54 -3.39
CA THR A 44 4.70 -11.91 -4.03
C THR A 44 3.82 -10.68 -4.25
N ARG A 45 3.74 -10.23 -5.51
CA ARG A 45 2.93 -9.07 -5.89
C ARG A 45 1.46 -9.44 -6.05
N LEU A 46 0.57 -8.63 -5.50
CA LEU A 46 -0.88 -8.84 -5.47
C LEU A 46 -1.60 -7.94 -6.48
N HIS A 47 -1.36 -8.16 -7.78
CA HIS A 47 -1.92 -7.35 -8.87
C HIS A 47 -3.45 -7.23 -8.87
N GLY A 48 -4.16 -8.28 -8.43
CA GLY A 48 -5.62 -8.23 -8.29
C GLY A 48 -6.06 -7.21 -7.23
N VAL A 49 -5.32 -7.10 -6.12
CA VAL A 49 -5.59 -6.12 -5.07
C VAL A 49 -5.27 -4.70 -5.56
N GLU A 50 -4.16 -4.52 -6.27
CA GLU A 50 -3.81 -3.25 -6.92
C GLU A 50 -4.93 -2.78 -7.85
N THR A 51 -5.47 -3.69 -8.66
CA THR A 51 -6.56 -3.44 -9.60
C THR A 51 -7.85 -3.07 -8.87
N ASN A 52 -8.19 -3.76 -7.78
CA ASN A 52 -9.37 -3.44 -6.97
C ASN A 52 -9.28 -2.03 -6.37
N ILE A 53 -8.09 -1.64 -5.87
CA ILE A 53 -7.84 -0.28 -5.36
C ILE A 53 -8.00 0.74 -6.49
N LEU A 54 -7.47 0.45 -7.68
CA LEU A 54 -7.64 1.33 -8.84
C LEU A 54 -9.11 1.49 -9.22
N ILE A 55 -9.89 0.41 -9.27
CA ILE A 55 -11.32 0.45 -9.59
C ILE A 55 -12.09 1.27 -8.55
N GLU A 56 -11.85 1.05 -7.25
CA GLU A 56 -12.46 1.82 -6.17
C GLU A 56 -12.11 3.31 -6.28
N GLY A 57 -10.85 3.63 -6.56
CA GLY A 57 -10.41 5.01 -6.75
C GLY A 57 -11.01 5.67 -7.99
N LEU A 58 -11.11 4.96 -9.12
CA LEU A 58 -11.71 5.47 -10.36
C LEU A 58 -13.22 5.74 -10.22
N ALA A 59 -13.91 5.06 -9.31
CA ALA A 59 -15.31 5.37 -8.98
C ALA A 59 -15.46 6.76 -8.33
N HIS A 60 -14.40 7.31 -7.73
CA HIS A 60 -14.40 8.61 -7.06
C HIS A 60 -13.61 9.70 -7.81
N SER A 61 -12.55 9.34 -8.54
CA SER A 61 -11.72 10.28 -9.29
C SER A 61 -10.95 9.62 -10.42
N GLU A 62 -11.06 10.16 -11.64
CA GLU A 62 -10.28 9.75 -12.82
C GLU A 62 -8.75 9.83 -12.57
N ARG A 63 -8.31 10.72 -11.67
CA ARG A 63 -6.90 10.88 -11.30
C ARG A 63 -6.31 9.65 -10.63
N ALA A 64 -7.15 8.72 -10.13
CA ALA A 64 -6.69 7.46 -9.56
C ALA A 64 -5.85 6.64 -10.56
N GLY A 65 -6.12 6.78 -11.87
CA GLY A 65 -5.35 6.14 -12.93
C GLY A 65 -3.89 6.59 -13.04
N LEU A 66 -3.50 7.67 -12.37
CA LEU A 66 -2.10 8.15 -12.32
C LEU A 66 -1.31 7.53 -11.16
N CYS A 67 -1.96 6.80 -10.26
CA CYS A 67 -1.32 6.15 -9.13
C CYS A 67 -0.51 4.93 -9.61
N ARG A 68 0.74 4.83 -9.14
CA ARG A 68 1.63 3.70 -9.44
C ARG A 68 1.83 2.78 -8.23
N GLY A 69 1.00 2.91 -7.19
CA GLY A 69 1.15 2.15 -5.95
C GLY A 69 1.11 0.64 -6.19
N VAL A 70 1.96 -0.11 -5.49
CA VAL A 70 1.99 -1.57 -5.52
C VAL A 70 1.50 -2.16 -4.20
N VAL A 71 1.05 -3.41 -4.26
CA VAL A 71 0.63 -4.18 -3.09
C VAL A 71 1.25 -5.56 -3.17
N GLY A 72 1.79 -6.06 -2.06
CA GLY A 72 2.44 -7.36 -2.06
C GLY A 72 2.86 -7.84 -0.69
N LEU A 73 3.24 -9.11 -0.63
CA LEU A 73 3.81 -9.73 0.56
C LEU A 73 5.34 -9.74 0.48
N THR A 74 6.01 -9.54 1.61
CA THR A 74 7.47 -9.70 1.72
C THR A 74 7.88 -11.17 1.69
N SER A 75 7.03 -12.08 2.18
CA SER A 75 7.23 -13.52 2.16
C SER A 75 5.88 -14.26 2.08
N ARG A 76 5.89 -15.51 1.64
CA ARG A 76 4.74 -16.45 1.77
C ARG A 76 4.90 -17.42 2.94
N GLU A 77 6.06 -17.40 3.58
CA GLU A 77 6.33 -18.14 4.82
C GLU A 77 5.81 -17.34 6.04
N PRO A 78 5.60 -18.00 7.20
CA PRO A 78 5.34 -17.30 8.45
C PRO A 78 6.42 -16.23 8.73
N GLY A 79 6.02 -15.10 9.30
CA GLY A 79 6.87 -13.90 9.45
C GLY A 79 6.80 -12.94 8.26
N GLY A 80 5.90 -13.19 7.31
CA GLY A 80 5.65 -12.33 6.15
C GLY A 80 4.85 -11.08 6.50
N SER A 81 5.11 -10.00 5.77
CA SER A 81 4.49 -8.68 5.95
C SER A 81 3.74 -8.24 4.70
N LEU A 82 2.61 -7.56 4.88
CA LEU A 82 1.88 -6.92 3.79
C LEU A 82 2.38 -5.49 3.58
N ILE A 83 2.83 -5.20 2.36
CA ILE A 83 3.18 -3.86 1.90
C ILE A 83 2.03 -3.32 1.05
N VAL A 84 1.55 -2.12 1.37
CA VAL A 84 0.48 -1.42 0.64
C VAL A 84 0.92 0.02 0.36
N ASN A 85 1.10 0.39 -0.91
CA ASN A 85 1.32 1.78 -1.28
C ASN A 85 0.01 2.52 -1.51
N ALA A 86 -0.43 3.30 -0.52
CA ALA A 86 -1.58 4.19 -0.65
C ALA A 86 -1.17 5.55 -1.26
N PRO A 87 -2.07 6.23 -2.02
CA PRO A 87 -1.91 7.64 -2.34
C PRO A 87 -1.82 8.51 -1.08
N SER A 88 -1.18 9.68 -1.16
CA SER A 88 -1.07 10.62 -0.03
C SER A 88 -2.32 11.47 0.22
N SER A 89 -3.30 11.42 -0.69
CA SER A 89 -4.56 12.14 -0.54
C SER A 89 -5.50 11.40 0.43
N ARG A 90 -6.32 12.13 1.18
CA ARG A 90 -7.30 11.54 2.11
C ARG A 90 -8.26 10.58 1.40
N GLY A 91 -8.71 10.92 0.20
CA GLY A 91 -9.55 10.05 -0.64
C GLY A 91 -8.85 8.76 -1.00
N GLY A 92 -7.63 8.84 -1.54
CA GLY A 92 -6.89 7.64 -1.95
C GLY A 92 -6.52 6.72 -0.79
N ILE A 93 -6.23 7.27 0.40
CA ILE A 93 -6.06 6.46 1.63
C ILE A 93 -7.37 5.72 1.95
N ARG A 94 -8.51 6.42 1.91
CA ARG A 94 -9.83 5.82 2.19
C ARG A 94 -10.16 4.71 1.18
N ASP A 95 -9.96 4.93 -0.11
CA ASP A 95 -10.22 3.94 -1.16
C ASP A 95 -9.34 2.70 -0.96
N THR A 96 -8.06 2.91 -0.65
CA THR A 96 -7.10 1.84 -0.36
C THR A 96 -7.54 1.01 0.86
N LEU A 97 -7.81 1.68 1.99
CA LEU A 97 -8.26 1.02 3.22
C LEU A 97 -9.59 0.28 3.00
N THR A 98 -10.47 0.84 2.20
CA THR A 98 -11.76 0.21 1.87
C THR A 98 -11.55 -1.16 1.21
N VAL A 99 -10.61 -1.29 0.28
CA VAL A 99 -10.29 -2.58 -0.34
C VAL A 99 -9.54 -3.50 0.62
N ILE A 100 -8.51 -3.00 1.31
CA ILE A 100 -7.70 -3.80 2.23
C ILE A 100 -8.55 -4.37 3.37
N LEU A 101 -9.42 -3.57 3.99
CA LEU A 101 -10.28 -4.03 5.09
C LEU A 101 -11.31 -5.06 4.63
N ARG A 102 -11.83 -4.97 3.39
CA ARG A 102 -12.70 -6.00 2.83
C ARG A 102 -11.98 -7.34 2.65
N LEU A 103 -10.69 -7.31 2.34
CA LEU A 103 -9.86 -8.51 2.12
C LEU A 103 -9.13 -8.98 3.39
N TRP A 104 -9.14 -8.17 4.45
CA TRP A 104 -8.35 -8.39 5.66
C TRP A 104 -8.50 -9.79 6.27
N PRO A 105 -9.70 -10.38 6.41
CA PRO A 105 -9.84 -11.71 7.00
C PRO A 105 -9.03 -12.80 6.27
N SER A 106 -8.90 -12.70 4.95
CA SER A 106 -8.10 -13.63 4.15
C SER A 106 -6.63 -13.25 4.12
N LEU A 107 -6.31 -11.95 4.16
CA LEU A 107 -4.93 -11.48 4.17
C LEU A 107 -4.22 -11.88 5.47
N THR A 108 -4.88 -11.80 6.62
CA THR A 108 -4.29 -12.12 7.94
C THR A 108 -3.77 -13.54 8.07
N GLU A 109 -4.25 -14.48 7.24
CA GLU A 109 -3.70 -15.84 7.20
C GLU A 109 -2.24 -15.87 6.71
N TRP A 110 -1.79 -14.81 6.04
CA TRP A 110 -0.47 -14.69 5.41
C TRP A 110 0.41 -13.61 6.03
N VAL A 111 -0.13 -12.80 6.95
CA VAL A 111 0.61 -11.75 7.67
C VAL A 111 0.65 -12.16 9.14
N SER A 112 1.79 -12.61 9.63
CA SER A 112 1.94 -13.16 10.99
C SER A 112 3.38 -13.15 11.44
#